data_AF-A0A942IZX8-F1
#
_entry.id   AF-A0A942IZX8-F1
#
_cell.length_a   1.000
_cell.length_b   1.000
_cell.length_c   1.000
_cell.angle_alpha   90.00
_cell.angle_beta   90.00
_cell.angle_gamma   90.00
#
_symmetry.space_group_name_H-M   'P 1'
#
loop_
_entity.id
_entity.type
_entity.pdbx_description
1 polymer ?
#
loop_
_entity_poly.entity_id
_entity_poly.type
_entity_poly.pdbx_seq_one_letter_code
_entity_poly.pdbx_strand_id
1 'polypeptide(L)'
;MAFDKEKTLDLAQKLIMKGQPKKAIVEYIKLIEADPKDTRLYLKLGDLYYRNGENEKAIAEYLTLAELYEEEDLNSRAISIYKKVLAINPKHIDALHKIAGLYLKEGLSGDAKNYYLSVLELKPDDPEAKKALRGSDAPPQSRDILRNISKDIPKTMPAVEVPSPAAFPSPEEIKPFDDKSDLFPSSVLESQNLPLYSGAEVPPSDKDSEMHYHLGIAYKEMELFDYAISEFELAASNPAIKFDCYLMLGSCFLEKGDSAQAIQCFKEASQIQGLTREKLARLHFNLGLAYEASGMFSQAIETFNQALKLDQSFSEAQERIRRLQQLQK
;
A
#
# COMPACT_ATOMS: atom_id res chain seq x y z
N MET A 1 -6.57 12.58 38.10
CA MET A 1 -6.67 13.24 36.78
C MET A 1 -6.95 12.14 35.77
N ALA A 2 -7.99 12.28 34.95
CA ALA A 2 -8.29 11.29 33.92
C ALA A 2 -7.14 11.24 32.91
N PHE A 3 -6.67 10.03 32.57
CA PHE A 3 -5.68 9.85 31.52
C PHE A 3 -6.31 10.29 30.19
N ASP A 4 -5.74 11.34 29.59
CA ASP A 4 -6.26 11.93 28.36
C ASP A 4 -5.51 11.31 27.16
N LYS A 5 -6.16 10.31 26.54
CA LYS A 5 -5.59 9.51 25.44
C LYS A 5 -5.25 10.39 24.23
N GLU A 6 -6.14 11.31 23.85
CA GLU A 6 -5.94 12.19 22.68
C GLU A 6 -4.76 13.14 22.89
N LYS A 7 -4.69 13.78 24.08
CA LYS A 7 -3.55 14.67 24.39
C LYS A 7 -2.22 13.93 24.42
N THR A 8 -2.21 12.69 24.91
CA THR A 8 -1.01 11.86 24.99
C THR A 8 -0.56 11.40 23.60
N LEU A 9 -1.50 11.07 22.72
CA LEU A 9 -1.23 10.74 21.32
C LEU A 9 -0.67 11.94 20.54
N ASP A 10 -1.28 13.12 20.67
CA ASP A 10 -0.80 14.36 20.05
C ASP A 10 0.62 14.71 20.52
N LEU A 11 0.90 14.52 21.81
CA LEU A 11 2.22 14.72 22.37
C LEU A 11 3.24 13.75 21.77
N ALA A 12 2.90 12.46 21.68
CA ALA A 12 3.75 11.44 21.10
C ALA A 12 4.07 11.76 19.62
N GLN A 13 3.08 12.16 18.83
CA GLN A 13 3.28 12.56 17.43
C GLN A 13 4.15 13.80 17.28
N LYS A 14 3.94 14.83 18.12
CA LYS A 14 4.80 16.02 18.15
C LYS A 14 6.24 15.68 18.52
N LEU A 15 6.46 14.71 19.40
CA LEU A 15 7.80 14.25 19.78
C LEU A 15 8.49 13.52 18.61
N ILE A 16 7.76 12.77 17.80
CA ILE A 16 8.28 12.17 16.56
C ILE A 16 8.72 13.27 15.58
N MET A 17 7.87 14.27 15.33
CA MET A 17 8.20 15.38 14.42
C MET A 17 9.42 16.18 14.88
N LYS A 18 9.65 16.25 16.20
CA LYS A 18 10.82 16.92 16.80
C LYS A 18 12.08 16.04 16.80
N GLY A 19 12.04 14.84 16.21
CA GLY A 19 13.18 13.92 16.19
C GLY A 19 13.51 13.34 17.56
N GLN A 20 12.52 13.22 18.47
CA GLN A 20 12.69 12.68 19.82
C GLN A 20 11.97 11.32 19.98
N PRO A 21 12.34 10.28 19.21
CA PRO A 21 11.63 9.00 19.18
C PRO A 21 11.63 8.28 20.53
N LYS A 22 12.73 8.39 21.31
CA LYS A 22 12.82 7.80 22.66
C LYS A 22 11.77 8.34 23.63
N LYS A 23 11.42 9.63 23.53
CA LYS A 23 10.35 10.21 24.35
C LYS A 23 8.97 9.84 23.82
N ALA A 24 8.81 9.79 22.50
CA ALA A 24 7.57 9.33 21.88
C ALA A 24 7.24 7.89 22.31
N ILE A 25 8.23 6.99 22.34
CA ILE A 25 8.10 5.60 22.82
C ILE A 25 7.48 5.56 24.23
N VAL A 26 7.97 6.40 25.15
CA VAL A 26 7.43 6.47 26.53
C VAL A 26 5.96 6.87 26.54
N GLU A 27 5.54 7.81 25.68
CA GLU A 27 4.13 8.20 25.59
C GLU A 27 3.26 7.11 24.92
N TYR A 28 3.78 6.39 23.92
CA TYR A 28 3.09 5.24 23.32
C TYR A 28 2.90 4.08 24.30
N ILE A 29 3.88 3.81 25.17
CA ILE A 29 3.73 2.79 26.23
C ILE A 29 2.56 3.15 27.15
N LYS A 30 2.45 4.40 27.59
CA LYS A 30 1.31 4.85 28.42
C LYS A 30 -0.04 4.69 27.70
N LEU A 31 -0.07 4.95 26.39
CA LEU A 31 -1.28 4.78 25.59
C LEU A 31 -1.69 3.31 25.52
N ILE A 32 -0.73 2.39 25.35
CA ILE A 32 -0.96 0.95 25.34
C ILE A 32 -1.41 0.46 26.73
N GLU A 33 -0.80 0.94 27.81
CA GLU A 33 -1.24 0.60 29.17
C GLU A 33 -2.70 1.01 29.43
N ALA A 34 -3.15 2.10 28.81
CA ALA A 34 -4.55 2.54 28.88
C ALA A 34 -5.49 1.86 27.87
N ASP A 35 -4.95 1.22 26.82
CA ASP A 35 -5.71 0.47 25.82
C ASP A 35 -4.92 -0.71 25.22
N PRO A 36 -4.82 -1.84 25.93
CA PRO A 36 -3.97 -2.97 25.52
C PRO A 36 -4.46 -3.71 24.27
N LYS A 37 -5.60 -3.34 23.71
CA LYS A 37 -6.16 -3.96 22.49
C LYS A 37 -6.04 -3.08 21.26
N ASP A 38 -5.51 -1.86 21.38
CA ASP A 38 -5.36 -0.98 20.23
C ASP A 38 -4.15 -1.40 19.38
N THR A 39 -4.43 -2.19 18.34
CA THR A 39 -3.46 -2.69 17.37
C THR A 39 -2.65 -1.58 16.68
N ARG A 40 -3.21 -0.37 16.54
CA ARG A 40 -2.51 0.76 15.91
C ARG A 40 -1.34 1.23 16.76
N LEU A 41 -1.47 1.19 18.09
CA LEU A 41 -0.43 1.62 19.01
C LEU A 41 0.75 0.66 19.00
N TYR A 42 0.50 -0.65 19.02
CA TYR A 42 1.55 -1.66 18.92
C TYR A 42 2.32 -1.57 17.59
N LEU A 43 1.63 -1.33 16.48
CA LEU A 43 2.28 -1.14 15.18
C LEU A 43 3.21 0.08 15.19
N LYS A 44 2.73 1.23 15.70
CA LYS A 44 3.53 2.45 15.79
C LYS A 44 4.70 2.30 16.75
N LEU A 45 4.51 1.62 17.88
CA LEU A 45 5.56 1.37 18.86
C LEU A 45 6.64 0.43 18.31
N GLY A 46 6.25 -0.66 17.66
CA GLY A 46 7.18 -1.58 16.98
C GLY A 46 7.99 -0.87 15.90
N ASP A 47 7.35 -0.05 15.07
CA ASP A 47 8.03 0.75 14.03
C ASP A 47 9.00 1.78 14.64
N LEU A 48 8.65 2.40 15.76
CA LEU A 48 9.53 3.33 16.48
C LEU A 48 10.75 2.62 17.07
N TYR A 49 10.57 1.44 17.69
CA TYR A 49 11.69 0.65 18.20
C TYR A 49 12.61 0.20 17.07
N TYR A 50 12.06 -0.26 15.95
CA TYR A 50 12.84 -0.68 14.79
C TYR A 50 13.68 0.49 14.23
N ARG A 51 13.08 1.67 14.05
CA ARG A 51 13.79 2.89 13.60
C ARG A 51 14.86 3.35 14.59
N ASN A 52 14.67 3.09 15.88
CA ASN A 52 15.64 3.41 16.93
C ASN A 52 16.72 2.32 17.11
N GLY A 53 16.70 1.26 16.29
CA GLY A 53 17.63 0.13 16.33
C GLY A 53 17.39 -0.86 17.47
N GLU A 54 16.29 -0.73 18.20
CA GLU A 54 15.89 -1.61 19.31
C GLU A 54 15.14 -2.84 18.78
N ASN A 55 15.83 -3.63 17.95
CA ASN A 55 15.26 -4.75 17.20
C ASN A 55 14.56 -5.80 18.06
N GLU A 56 15.10 -6.14 19.23
CA GLU A 56 14.48 -7.11 20.14
C GLU A 56 13.14 -6.63 20.67
N LYS A 57 13.05 -5.33 21.00
CA LYS A 57 11.79 -4.73 21.46
C LYS A 57 10.80 -4.60 20.30
N ALA A 58 11.27 -4.21 19.12
CA ALA A 58 10.42 -4.17 17.93
C ALA A 58 9.80 -5.54 17.63
N ILE A 59 10.59 -6.62 17.70
CA ILE A 59 10.10 -7.99 17.54
C ILE A 59 9.04 -8.31 18.59
N ALA A 60 9.28 -7.99 19.88
CA ALA A 60 8.31 -8.25 20.94
C ALA A 60 6.95 -7.56 20.67
N GLU A 61 6.96 -6.27 20.31
CA GLU A 61 5.73 -5.53 20.00
C GLU A 61 5.01 -6.08 18.76
N TYR A 62 5.76 -6.47 17.72
CA TYR A 62 5.19 -7.10 16.54
C TYR A 62 4.59 -8.49 16.84
N LEU A 63 5.21 -9.29 17.71
CA LEU A 63 4.63 -10.57 18.13
C LEU A 63 3.32 -10.36 18.87
N THR A 64 3.26 -9.42 19.83
CA THR A 64 2.01 -9.08 20.53
C THR A 64 0.94 -8.57 19.57
N LEU A 65 1.30 -7.74 18.59
CA LEU A 65 0.36 -7.28 17.56
C LEU A 65 -0.16 -8.44 16.69
N ALA A 66 0.71 -9.37 16.30
CA ALA A 66 0.32 -10.52 15.51
C ALA A 66 -0.64 -11.44 16.28
N GLU A 67 -0.41 -11.64 17.58
CA GLU A 67 -1.31 -12.39 18.47
C GLU A 67 -2.68 -11.72 18.58
N LEU A 68 -2.75 -10.39 18.71
CA LEU A 68 -4.03 -9.66 18.70
C LEU A 68 -4.79 -9.86 17.37
N TYR A 69 -4.09 -9.87 16.23
CA TYR A 69 -4.72 -10.17 14.95
C TYR A 69 -5.15 -11.64 14.83
N GLU A 70 -4.44 -12.59 15.45
CA GLU A 70 -4.89 -13.98 15.53
C GLU A 70 -6.17 -14.10 16.38
N GLU A 71 -6.27 -13.37 17.50
CA GLU A 71 -7.48 -13.33 18.34
C GLU A 71 -8.69 -12.76 17.61
N GLU A 72 -8.48 -11.84 16.67
CA GLU A 72 -9.51 -11.26 15.81
C GLU A 72 -9.79 -12.08 14.54
N ASP A 73 -9.18 -13.27 14.39
CA ASP A 73 -9.24 -14.12 13.19
C ASP A 73 -8.75 -13.43 11.89
N LEU A 74 -7.99 -12.34 12.02
CA LEU A 74 -7.39 -11.59 10.91
C LEU A 74 -6.07 -12.22 10.45
N ASN A 75 -6.14 -13.50 10.04
CA ASN A 75 -4.97 -14.34 9.73
C ASN A 75 -4.01 -13.69 8.71
N SER A 76 -4.52 -13.04 7.67
CA SER A 76 -3.69 -12.35 6.66
C SER A 76 -2.87 -11.20 7.25
N ARG A 77 -3.44 -10.45 8.20
CA ARG A 77 -2.75 -9.35 8.89
C ARG A 77 -1.69 -9.89 9.85
N ALA A 78 -2.02 -10.94 10.61
CA ALA A 78 -1.07 -11.61 11.48
C ALA A 78 0.16 -12.13 10.71
N ILE A 79 -0.04 -12.80 9.55
CA ILE A 79 1.05 -13.27 8.68
C ILE A 79 1.96 -12.10 8.26
N SER A 80 1.38 -10.95 7.89
CA SER A 80 2.16 -9.77 7.49
C SER A 80 3.05 -9.27 8.63
N ILE A 81 2.53 -9.22 9.86
CA ILE A 81 3.31 -8.80 11.02
C ILE A 81 4.40 -9.81 11.38
N TYR A 82 4.14 -11.12 11.31
CA TYR A 82 5.21 -12.11 11.48
C TYR A 82 6.27 -12.03 10.39
N LYS A 83 5.92 -11.66 9.14
CA LYS A 83 6.91 -11.39 8.10
C LYS A 83 7.81 -10.19 8.45
N LYS A 84 7.27 -9.16 9.12
CA LYS A 84 8.11 -8.06 9.67
C LYS A 84 9.10 -8.58 10.72
N VAL A 85 8.67 -9.50 11.59
CA VAL A 85 9.57 -10.16 12.56
C VAL A 85 10.69 -10.90 11.84
N LEU A 86 10.37 -11.64 10.77
CA LEU A 86 11.37 -12.36 9.97
C LEU A 86 12.28 -11.44 9.15
N ALA A 87 11.85 -10.22 8.82
CA ALA A 87 12.71 -9.23 8.20
C ALA A 87 13.83 -8.78 9.15
N ILE A 88 13.51 -8.62 10.44
CA ILE A 88 14.47 -8.24 11.48
C ILE A 88 15.34 -9.44 11.88
N ASN A 89 14.70 -10.60 12.08
CA ASN A 89 15.36 -11.85 12.42
C ASN A 89 14.87 -12.99 11.51
N PRO A 90 15.54 -13.25 10.38
CA PRO A 90 15.15 -14.30 9.43
C PRO A 90 15.14 -15.71 10.02
N LYS A 91 15.78 -15.91 11.18
CA LYS A 91 15.89 -17.20 11.86
C LYS A 91 14.95 -17.31 13.07
N HIS A 92 13.93 -16.45 13.16
CA HIS A 92 12.98 -16.48 14.26
C HIS A 92 12.02 -17.68 14.12
N ILE A 93 12.35 -18.79 14.79
CA ILE A 93 11.65 -20.07 14.66
C ILE A 93 10.16 -19.93 15.00
N ASP A 94 9.81 -19.24 16.08
CA ASP A 94 8.42 -19.13 16.51
C ASP A 94 7.56 -18.38 15.47
N ALA A 95 8.13 -17.40 14.76
CA ALA A 95 7.42 -16.64 13.74
C ALA A 95 7.23 -17.49 12.48
N LEU A 96 8.21 -18.33 12.11
CA LEU A 96 8.08 -19.31 11.03
C LEU A 96 6.97 -20.32 11.33
N HIS A 97 6.91 -20.82 12.56
CA HIS A 97 5.85 -21.74 13.03
C HIS A 97 4.48 -21.10 12.97
N LYS A 98 4.33 -19.90 13.52
CA LYS A 98 3.07 -19.15 13.51
C LYS A 98 2.56 -18.89 12.09
N ILE A 99 3.43 -18.44 11.18
CA ILE A 99 3.07 -18.25 9.76
C ILE A 99 2.64 -19.58 9.12
N ALA A 100 3.37 -20.67 9.35
CA ALA A 100 3.04 -21.97 8.80
C ALA A 100 1.69 -22.51 9.31
N GLY A 101 1.40 -22.34 10.60
CA GLY A 101 0.12 -22.68 11.21
C GLY A 101 -1.04 -21.88 10.62
N LEU A 102 -0.86 -20.57 10.42
CA LEU A 102 -1.87 -19.71 9.80
C LEU A 102 -2.12 -20.08 8.34
N TYR A 103 -1.09 -20.39 7.57
CA TYR A 103 -1.26 -20.89 6.20
C TYR A 103 -2.02 -22.23 6.13
N LEU A 104 -1.81 -23.13 7.11
CA LEU A 104 -2.62 -24.36 7.19
C LEU A 104 -4.09 -24.06 7.52
N LYS A 105 -4.37 -23.09 8.40
CA LYS A 105 -5.73 -22.67 8.75
C LYS A 105 -6.48 -22.10 7.53
N GLU A 106 -5.78 -21.40 6.65
CA GLU A 106 -6.29 -20.86 5.38
C GLU A 106 -6.35 -21.91 4.24
N GLY A 107 -5.90 -23.14 4.47
CA GLY A 107 -5.86 -24.20 3.45
C GLY A 107 -4.68 -24.11 2.46
N LEU A 108 -3.79 -23.13 2.64
CA LEU A 108 -2.59 -22.90 1.83
C LEU A 108 -1.44 -23.83 2.24
N SER A 109 -1.65 -25.12 1.99
CA SER A 109 -0.75 -26.21 2.44
C SER A 109 0.65 -26.16 1.79
N GLY A 110 0.77 -25.59 0.58
CA GLY A 110 2.05 -25.42 -0.11
C GLY A 110 2.96 -24.41 0.59
N ASP A 111 2.43 -23.24 0.93
CA ASP A 111 3.17 -22.20 1.64
C ASP A 111 3.51 -22.64 3.07
N ALA A 112 2.57 -23.25 3.78
CA ALA A 112 2.83 -23.80 5.11
C ALA A 112 4.03 -24.77 5.12
N LYS A 113 4.08 -25.67 4.14
CA LYS A 113 5.18 -26.64 3.98
C LYS A 113 6.54 -25.96 3.87
N ASN A 114 6.60 -24.92 3.05
CA ASN A 114 7.78 -24.12 2.79
C ASN A 114 8.35 -23.50 4.09
N TYR A 115 7.50 -22.94 4.94
CA TYR A 115 7.92 -22.40 6.24
C TYR A 115 8.35 -23.49 7.22
N TYR A 116 7.66 -24.64 7.28
CA TYR A 116 8.10 -25.77 8.11
C TYR A 116 9.42 -26.39 7.67
N LEU A 117 9.72 -26.42 6.37
CA LEU A 117 11.03 -26.83 5.86
C LEU A 117 12.12 -25.86 6.34
N SER A 118 11.85 -24.55 6.32
CA SER A 118 12.76 -23.53 6.85
C SER A 118 13.00 -23.71 8.36
N VAL A 119 11.96 -24.09 9.12
CA VAL A 119 12.11 -24.46 10.54
C VAL A 119 13.04 -25.66 10.70
N LEU A 120 12.88 -26.72 9.90
CA LEU A 120 13.72 -27.92 9.98
C LEU A 120 15.17 -27.67 9.55
N GLU A 121 15.42 -26.69 8.68
CA GLU A 121 16.79 -26.25 8.38
C GLU A 121 17.47 -25.64 9.61
N LEU A 122 16.72 -24.90 10.43
CA LEU A 122 17.23 -24.26 11.65
C LEU A 122 17.24 -25.24 12.85
N LYS A 123 16.23 -26.09 12.94
CA LYS A 123 16.00 -27.05 14.02
C LYS A 123 15.52 -28.39 13.44
N PRO A 124 16.46 -29.27 13.03
CA PRO A 124 16.14 -30.54 12.38
C PRO A 124 15.29 -31.52 13.20
N ASP A 125 15.21 -31.31 14.52
CA ASP A 125 14.41 -32.12 15.44
C ASP A 125 13.11 -31.46 15.91
N ASP A 126 12.63 -30.45 15.18
CA ASP A 126 11.38 -29.80 15.54
C ASP A 126 10.17 -30.75 15.36
N PRO A 127 9.44 -31.08 16.45
CA PRO A 127 8.38 -32.07 16.42
C PRO A 127 7.14 -31.58 15.68
N GLU A 128 6.85 -30.28 15.73
CA GLU A 128 5.70 -29.65 15.10
C GLU A 128 5.88 -29.62 13.58
N ALA A 129 7.04 -29.17 13.11
CA ALA A 129 7.38 -29.19 11.70
C ALA A 129 7.42 -30.62 11.13
N LYS A 130 8.00 -31.59 11.87
CA LYS A 130 7.97 -33.01 11.46
C LYS A 130 6.55 -33.56 11.38
N LYS A 131 5.68 -33.21 12.33
CA LYS A 131 4.29 -33.66 12.34
C LYS A 131 3.51 -33.07 11.17
N ALA A 132 3.66 -31.78 10.91
CA ALA A 132 3.00 -31.09 9.81
C ALA A 132 3.39 -31.64 8.43
N LEU A 133 4.65 -32.10 8.27
CA LEU A 133 5.16 -32.61 7.00
C LEU A 133 4.91 -34.11 6.75
N ARG A 134 4.57 -34.90 7.78
CA ARG A 134 4.30 -36.35 7.67
C ARG A 134 3.10 -36.71 6.78
N GLY A 135 2.24 -35.75 6.44
CA GLY A 135 1.08 -35.95 5.56
C GLY A 135 1.23 -35.37 4.15
N SER A 136 2.40 -34.84 3.76
CA SER A 136 2.59 -34.17 2.46
C SER A 136 3.54 -34.98 1.54
N ASP A 137 2.98 -35.68 0.55
CA ASP A 137 3.71 -36.51 -0.43
C ASP A 137 4.38 -35.71 -1.57
N ALA A 138 4.79 -34.46 -1.34
CA ALA A 138 5.46 -33.65 -2.37
C ALA A 138 7.00 -33.60 -2.17
N PRO A 139 7.80 -33.64 -3.23
CA PRO A 139 9.26 -33.62 -3.15
C PRO A 139 9.79 -32.31 -2.52
N PRO A 140 11.01 -32.33 -1.93
CA PRO A 140 11.62 -31.15 -1.32
C PRO A 140 12.11 -30.18 -2.39
N GLN A 141 11.25 -29.24 -2.80
CA GLN A 141 11.64 -28.11 -3.64
C GLN A 141 11.38 -26.80 -2.91
N SER A 142 12.28 -26.45 -1.98
CA SER A 142 12.35 -25.09 -1.45
C SER A 142 13.59 -24.94 -0.56
N ARG A 143 14.75 -24.71 -1.21
CA ARG A 143 16.01 -24.35 -0.54
C ARG A 143 16.21 -22.84 -0.40
N ASP A 144 15.27 -22.02 -0.88
CA ASP A 144 15.52 -20.60 -1.12
C ASP A 144 14.64 -19.62 -0.32
N ILE A 145 13.78 -20.08 0.60
CA ILE A 145 12.87 -19.17 1.35
C ILE A 145 13.64 -18.27 2.31
N LEU A 146 14.57 -18.81 3.11
CA LEU A 146 15.42 -17.99 3.98
C LEU A 146 16.31 -17.02 3.19
N ARG A 147 16.65 -17.38 1.93
CA ARG A 147 17.41 -16.54 1.01
C ARG A 147 16.54 -15.43 0.40
N ASN A 148 15.30 -15.75 0.08
CA ASN A 148 14.32 -14.88 -0.58
C ASN A 148 13.59 -13.97 0.41
N ILE A 149 13.25 -14.40 1.63
CA ILE A 149 12.74 -13.51 2.70
C ILE A 149 13.71 -12.34 2.94
N SER A 150 15.02 -12.60 2.86
CA SER A 150 16.03 -11.57 3.01
C SER A 150 16.22 -10.69 1.75
N LYS A 151 15.77 -11.14 0.58
CA LYS A 151 15.87 -10.39 -0.69
C LYS A 151 14.59 -9.64 -1.06
N ASP A 152 13.43 -10.20 -0.72
CA ASP A 152 12.09 -9.72 -1.04
C ASP A 152 11.54 -8.75 0.02
N ILE A 153 12.28 -8.54 1.11
CA ILE A 153 11.97 -7.51 2.11
C ILE A 153 13.23 -6.66 2.30
N PRO A 154 13.17 -5.34 2.03
CA PRO A 154 14.35 -4.48 2.09
C PRO A 154 15.02 -4.58 3.47
N LYS A 155 16.26 -5.12 3.51
CA LYS A 155 17.10 -5.30 4.73
C LYS A 155 17.42 -4.00 5.47
N THR A 156 17.13 -2.89 4.81
CA THR A 156 17.04 -1.54 5.32
C THR A 156 15.92 -0.94 4.49
N MET A 157 14.98 -0.17 5.07
CA MET A 157 14.45 0.93 4.27
C MET A 157 15.70 1.67 3.81
N PRO A 158 15.99 1.76 2.51
CA PRO A 158 17.12 2.55 2.11
C PRO A 158 16.90 3.91 2.77
N ALA A 159 17.94 4.47 3.37
CA ALA A 159 18.01 5.90 3.54
C ALA A 159 18.11 6.49 2.13
N VAL A 160 17.06 6.31 1.33
CA VAL A 160 16.72 7.27 0.30
C VAL A 160 16.36 8.45 1.16
N GLU A 161 17.16 9.50 1.08
CA GLU A 161 16.67 10.83 1.38
C GLU A 161 15.24 10.87 0.85
N VAL A 162 14.27 10.95 1.75
CA VAL A 162 12.90 11.23 1.35
C VAL A 162 13.07 12.46 0.46
N PRO A 163 12.85 12.39 -0.88
CA PRO A 163 12.80 13.62 -1.61
C PRO A 163 11.64 14.33 -0.93
N SER A 164 11.94 15.45 -0.28
CA SER A 164 10.91 16.35 0.19
C SER A 164 9.88 16.41 -0.93
N PRO A 165 8.58 16.17 -0.67
CA PRO A 165 7.58 16.16 -1.72
C PRO A 165 7.84 17.41 -2.54
N ALA A 166 8.22 17.22 -3.82
CA ALA A 166 8.47 18.33 -4.69
C ALA A 166 7.17 19.12 -4.66
N ALA A 167 7.24 20.32 -4.10
CA ALA A 167 6.08 21.19 -4.00
C ALA A 167 5.51 21.28 -5.41
N PHE A 168 4.29 20.79 -5.59
CA PHE A 168 3.55 21.05 -6.81
C PHE A 168 3.57 22.57 -7.01
N PRO A 169 3.90 23.04 -8.22
CA PRO A 169 3.78 24.46 -8.49
C PRO A 169 2.35 24.87 -8.13
N SER A 170 2.26 25.95 -7.34
CA SER A 170 1.00 26.52 -6.91
C SER A 170 0.09 26.80 -8.12
N PRO A 171 -1.24 26.76 -7.95
CA PRO A 171 -2.17 26.80 -9.07
C PRO A 171 -2.05 28.13 -9.81
N GLU A 172 -1.44 28.12 -10.99
CA GLU A 172 -1.63 29.20 -11.96
C GLU A 172 -3.00 29.00 -12.61
N GLU A 173 -3.79 30.07 -12.64
CA GLU A 173 -5.17 30.13 -13.13
C GLU A 173 -5.29 29.56 -14.55
N ILE A 174 -5.93 28.40 -14.69
CA ILE A 174 -6.34 27.85 -16.00
C ILE A 174 -7.85 28.02 -16.13
N LYS A 175 -8.23 28.78 -17.16
CA LYS A 175 -9.60 29.18 -17.51
C LYS A 175 -10.51 27.99 -17.83
N PRO A 176 -11.84 28.17 -17.77
CA PRO A 176 -12.81 27.11 -18.04
C PRO A 176 -12.64 26.52 -19.45
N PHE A 177 -12.85 25.21 -19.53
CA PHE A 177 -12.82 24.42 -20.77
C PHE A 177 -14.07 24.75 -21.62
N ASP A 178 -13.88 25.36 -22.78
CA ASP A 178 -14.95 25.61 -23.75
C ASP A 178 -15.18 24.36 -24.62
N ASP A 179 -16.39 23.82 -24.49
CA ASP A 179 -16.94 22.68 -25.23
C ASP A 179 -17.32 23.12 -26.64
N LYS A 180 -16.48 22.82 -27.64
CA LYS A 180 -16.86 22.61 -29.05
C LYS A 180 -15.68 22.15 -29.91
N SER A 181 -15.86 20.95 -30.48
CA SER A 181 -15.40 20.52 -31.82
C SER A 181 -13.98 20.91 -32.28
N ASP A 182 -13.07 19.94 -32.37
CA ASP A 182 -12.68 19.41 -33.69
C ASP A 182 -11.61 18.30 -33.60
N LEU A 183 -11.72 17.42 -34.59
CA LEU A 183 -10.87 16.27 -34.89
C LEU A 183 -9.39 16.66 -35.05
N PHE A 184 -8.51 15.68 -34.76
CA PHE A 184 -7.07 15.67 -35.05
C PHE A 184 -6.66 16.46 -36.30
N PRO A 185 -5.48 17.11 -36.23
CA PRO A 185 -4.52 16.92 -37.31
C PRO A 185 -3.11 16.56 -36.85
N SER A 186 -2.53 15.62 -37.57
CA SER A 186 -1.13 15.20 -37.55
C SER A 186 -0.21 16.30 -38.13
N SER A 187 0.76 16.79 -37.35
CA SER A 187 2.08 17.26 -37.83
C SER A 187 2.99 17.74 -36.68
N VAL A 188 3.93 16.89 -36.27
CA VAL A 188 5.40 17.14 -36.35
C VAL A 188 5.90 18.53 -35.91
N LEU A 189 6.36 18.66 -34.65
CA LEU A 189 7.76 18.92 -34.20
C LEU A 189 7.88 19.75 -32.93
N GLU A 190 8.51 19.09 -31.96
CA GLU A 190 9.58 19.57 -31.07
C GLU A 190 9.36 20.62 -29.99
N SER A 191 9.82 20.17 -28.81
CA SER A 191 10.37 20.91 -27.67
C SER A 191 9.33 21.69 -26.85
N GLN A 192 9.11 21.40 -25.57
CA GLN A 192 10.07 21.02 -24.53
C GLN A 192 9.34 20.16 -23.49
N ASN A 193 9.90 19.00 -23.15
CA ASN A 193 9.88 18.44 -21.80
C ASN A 193 10.77 17.18 -21.79
N LEU A 194 12.00 17.39 -21.36
CA LEU A 194 12.95 16.37 -20.93
C LEU A 194 13.51 16.86 -19.57
N PRO A 195 13.95 15.97 -18.68
CA PRO A 195 13.23 14.88 -18.02
C PRO A 195 13.25 15.08 -16.49
N LEU A 196 12.29 14.52 -15.75
CA LEU A 196 12.46 14.37 -14.29
C LEU A 196 12.77 12.92 -13.92
N TYR A 197 13.90 12.43 -14.43
CA TYR A 197 14.79 11.46 -13.77
C TYR A 197 16.00 11.27 -14.72
N SER A 198 17.10 11.96 -14.47
CA SER A 198 18.39 11.68 -15.11
C SER A 198 19.21 10.75 -14.21
N GLY A 199 18.83 9.47 -14.23
CA GLY A 199 19.67 8.35 -13.85
C GLY A 199 19.48 7.32 -14.95
N ALA A 200 20.54 7.01 -15.69
CA ALA A 200 20.47 6.10 -16.82
C ALA A 200 20.09 4.68 -16.35
N GLU A 201 18.80 4.34 -16.42
CA GLU A 201 18.32 2.97 -16.27
C GLU A 201 17.53 2.59 -17.52
N VAL A 202 17.87 1.41 -18.04
CA VAL A 202 17.26 0.78 -19.20
C VAL A 202 15.74 0.69 -18.94
N PRO A 203 14.87 1.05 -19.90
CA PRO A 203 13.43 0.86 -19.71
C PRO A 203 13.17 -0.59 -19.27
N PRO A 204 12.49 -0.79 -18.13
CA PRO A 204 12.30 -2.12 -17.57
C PRO A 204 11.62 -3.02 -18.60
N SER A 205 12.01 -4.29 -18.64
CA SER A 205 11.38 -5.22 -19.56
C SER A 205 9.88 -5.34 -19.25
N ASP A 206 9.08 -5.83 -20.21
CA ASP A 206 7.64 -6.02 -19.99
C ASP A 206 7.36 -6.85 -18.71
N LYS A 207 8.23 -7.82 -18.41
CA LYS A 207 8.15 -8.66 -17.21
C LYS A 207 8.48 -7.90 -15.93
N ASP A 208 9.44 -6.98 -15.97
CA ASP A 208 9.82 -6.19 -14.80
C ASP A 208 8.70 -5.20 -14.44
N SER A 209 8.03 -4.60 -15.45
CA SER A 209 6.90 -3.70 -15.23
C SER A 209 5.69 -4.41 -14.60
N GLU A 210 5.41 -5.65 -15.03
CA GLU A 210 4.34 -6.48 -14.44
C GLU A 210 4.65 -6.89 -13.00
N MET A 211 5.92 -7.20 -12.69
CA MET A 211 6.36 -7.45 -11.31
C MET A 211 6.17 -6.23 -10.40
N HIS A 212 6.60 -5.04 -10.86
CA HIS A 212 6.39 -3.79 -10.13
C HIS A 212 4.89 -3.52 -9.91
N TYR A 213 4.04 -3.78 -10.91
CA TYR A 213 2.59 -3.62 -10.77
C TYR A 213 2.00 -4.52 -9.68
N HIS A 214 2.37 -5.80 -9.65
CA HIS A 214 1.91 -6.73 -8.61
C HIS A 214 2.44 -6.37 -7.22
N LEU A 215 3.69 -5.91 -7.13
CA LEU A 215 4.26 -5.45 -5.88
C LEU A 215 3.56 -4.18 -5.36
N GLY A 216 3.22 -3.25 -6.25
CA GLY A 216 2.40 -2.08 -5.93
C GLY A 216 1.03 -2.46 -5.37
N ILE A 217 0.35 -3.46 -5.94
CA ILE A 217 -0.92 -3.98 -5.40
C ILE A 217 -0.71 -4.52 -3.99
N ALA A 218 0.33 -5.34 -3.77
CA ALA A 218 0.61 -5.89 -2.45
C ALA A 218 0.87 -4.79 -1.41
N TYR A 219 1.65 -3.75 -1.75
CA TYR A 219 1.86 -2.62 -0.86
C TYR A 219 0.59 -1.81 -0.60
N LYS A 220 -0.27 -1.64 -1.61
CA LYS A 220 -1.56 -0.96 -1.46
C LYS A 220 -2.47 -1.73 -0.50
N GLU A 221 -2.56 -3.06 -0.62
CA GLU A 221 -3.34 -3.92 0.28
C GLU A 221 -2.79 -3.90 1.72
N MET A 222 -1.49 -3.64 1.88
CA MET A 222 -0.86 -3.41 3.18
C MET A 222 -1.01 -1.96 3.69
N GLU A 223 -1.76 -1.10 3.00
CA GLU A 223 -1.91 0.34 3.28
C GLU A 223 -0.57 1.10 3.29
N LEU A 224 0.47 0.53 2.67
CA LEU A 224 1.80 1.12 2.51
C LEU A 224 1.85 1.97 1.24
N PHE A 225 1.02 3.01 1.22
CA PHE A 225 0.71 3.76 0.01
C PHE A 225 1.92 4.43 -0.66
N ASP A 226 2.91 4.91 0.10
CA ASP A 226 4.11 5.52 -0.48
C ASP A 226 4.94 4.51 -1.28
N TYR A 227 5.06 3.28 -0.78
CA TYR A 227 5.72 2.19 -1.50
C TYR A 227 4.90 1.76 -2.71
N ALA A 228 3.58 1.62 -2.53
CA ALA A 228 2.68 1.28 -3.63
C ALA A 228 2.80 2.29 -4.79
N ILE A 229 2.84 3.59 -4.47
CA ILE A 229 3.00 4.67 -5.45
C ILE A 229 4.31 4.51 -6.22
N SER A 230 5.43 4.33 -5.51
CA SER A 230 6.74 4.16 -6.16
C SER A 230 6.75 2.96 -7.12
N GLU A 231 6.16 1.83 -6.73
CA GLU A 231 6.11 0.64 -7.59
C GLU A 231 5.19 0.84 -8.81
N PHE A 232 4.05 1.51 -8.65
CA PHE A 232 3.16 1.82 -9.76
C PHE A 232 3.76 2.85 -10.73
N GLU A 233 4.56 3.80 -10.25
CA GLU A 233 5.32 4.73 -11.11
C GLU A 233 6.35 3.99 -11.97
N LEU A 234 7.07 3.03 -11.38
CA LEU A 234 7.98 2.15 -12.13
C LEU A 234 7.22 1.30 -13.15
N ALA A 235 6.09 0.69 -12.77
CA ALA A 235 5.26 -0.10 -13.67
C ALA A 235 4.66 0.72 -14.83
N ALA A 236 4.38 2.01 -14.61
CA ALA A 236 3.78 2.90 -15.60
C ALA A 236 4.69 3.21 -16.80
N SER A 237 5.96 2.79 -16.78
CA SER A 237 6.84 2.85 -17.94
C SER A 237 6.37 1.95 -19.09
N ASN A 238 5.63 0.87 -18.80
CA ASN A 238 5.06 0.00 -19.82
C ASN A 238 3.71 0.55 -20.33
N PRO A 239 3.62 0.95 -21.62
CA PRO A 239 2.39 1.50 -22.19
C PRO A 239 1.16 0.58 -22.09
N ALA A 240 1.35 -0.75 -22.07
CA ALA A 240 0.26 -1.71 -22.03
C ALA A 240 -0.52 -1.67 -20.71
N ILE A 241 0.17 -1.42 -19.60
CA ILE A 241 -0.42 -1.37 -18.24
C ILE A 241 -0.46 0.04 -17.65
N LYS A 242 0.08 1.05 -18.36
CA LYS A 242 0.18 2.44 -17.91
C LYS A 242 -1.15 3.01 -17.41
N PHE A 243 -2.25 2.72 -18.11
CA PHE A 243 -3.59 3.14 -17.69
C PHE A 243 -3.97 2.57 -16.32
N ASP A 244 -3.76 1.27 -16.13
CA ASP A 244 -4.12 0.59 -14.90
C ASP A 244 -3.21 1.05 -13.74
N CYS A 245 -1.94 1.35 -14.01
CA CYS A 245 -1.02 1.97 -13.05
C CYS A 245 -1.53 3.33 -12.56
N TYR A 246 -1.94 4.23 -13.46
CA TYR A 246 -2.49 5.53 -13.06
C TYR A 246 -3.79 5.43 -12.27
N LEU A 247 -4.64 4.45 -12.57
CA LEU A 247 -5.81 4.18 -11.74
C LEU A 247 -5.42 3.80 -10.31
N MET A 248 -4.42 2.92 -10.17
CA MET A 248 -3.93 2.50 -8.85
C MET A 248 -3.23 3.64 -8.10
N LEU A 249 -2.42 4.45 -8.78
CA LEU A 249 -1.80 5.66 -8.22
C LEU A 249 -2.85 6.60 -7.65
N GLY A 250 -3.87 6.93 -8.45
CA GLY A 250 -4.96 7.80 -7.98
C GLY A 250 -5.73 7.21 -6.79
N SER A 251 -5.97 5.89 -6.79
CA SER A 251 -6.58 5.20 -5.64
C SER A 251 -5.72 5.29 -4.38
N CYS A 252 -4.39 5.12 -4.49
CA CYS A 252 -3.48 5.24 -3.36
C CYS A 252 -3.50 6.65 -2.78
N PHE A 253 -3.49 7.68 -3.63
CA PHE A 253 -3.58 9.07 -3.18
C PHE A 253 -4.92 9.39 -2.50
N LEU A 254 -6.04 8.84 -3.00
CA LEU A 254 -7.33 8.98 -2.31
C LEU A 254 -7.34 8.34 -0.93
N GLU A 255 -6.78 7.14 -0.79
CA GLU A 255 -6.72 6.44 0.50
C GLU A 255 -5.77 7.14 1.49
N LYS A 256 -4.75 7.84 0.98
CA LYS A 256 -3.91 8.77 1.78
C LYS A 256 -4.63 10.08 2.16
N GLY A 257 -5.75 10.40 1.52
CA GLY A 257 -6.46 11.67 1.67
C GLY A 257 -5.91 12.82 0.83
N ASP A 258 -4.98 12.55 -0.10
CA ASP A 258 -4.46 13.54 -1.04
C ASP A 258 -5.27 13.52 -2.34
N SER A 259 -6.49 14.06 -2.25
CA SER A 259 -7.43 14.06 -3.36
C SER A 259 -6.95 14.89 -4.57
N ALA A 260 -6.07 15.88 -4.35
CA ALA A 260 -5.52 16.71 -5.42
C ALA A 260 -4.58 15.90 -6.33
N GLN A 261 -3.69 15.11 -5.74
CA GLN A 261 -2.83 14.19 -6.49
C GLN A 261 -3.61 13.10 -7.20
N ALA A 262 -4.65 12.57 -6.56
CA ALA A 262 -5.50 11.59 -7.19
C ALA A 262 -6.16 12.12 -8.48
N ILE A 263 -6.71 13.33 -8.43
CA ILE A 263 -7.30 13.99 -9.61
C ILE A 263 -6.26 14.13 -10.73
N GLN A 264 -5.02 14.48 -10.41
CA GLN A 264 -3.95 14.61 -11.39
C GLN A 264 -3.63 13.26 -12.06
N CYS A 265 -3.44 12.18 -11.28
CA CYS A 265 -3.22 10.84 -11.83
C CYS A 265 -4.35 10.40 -12.77
N PHE A 266 -5.61 10.64 -12.41
CA PHE A 266 -6.75 10.30 -13.26
C PHE A 266 -6.83 11.16 -14.53
N LYS A 267 -6.44 12.44 -14.47
CA LYS A 267 -6.33 13.28 -15.67
C LYS A 267 -5.22 12.80 -16.60
N GLU A 268 -4.11 12.30 -16.08
CA GLU A 268 -3.05 11.70 -16.90
C GLU A 268 -3.53 10.39 -17.55
N ALA A 269 -4.27 9.56 -16.81
CA ALA A 269 -4.92 8.37 -17.36
C ALA A 269 -5.88 8.71 -18.51
N SER A 270 -6.57 9.85 -18.45
CA SER A 270 -7.51 10.27 -19.50
C SER A 270 -6.82 10.68 -20.81
N GLN A 271 -5.53 10.98 -20.80
CA GLN A 271 -4.76 11.32 -22.00
C GLN A 271 -4.29 10.09 -22.79
N ILE A 272 -4.45 8.90 -22.23
CA ILE A 272 -4.07 7.66 -22.89
C ILE A 272 -5.02 7.38 -24.06
N GLN A 273 -4.46 7.19 -25.26
CA GLN A 273 -5.24 6.95 -26.46
C GLN A 273 -5.70 5.49 -26.54
N GLY A 274 -6.85 5.26 -27.18
CA GLY A 274 -7.37 3.91 -27.43
C GLY A 274 -8.06 3.23 -26.24
N LEU A 275 -8.47 4.00 -25.23
CA LEU A 275 -9.21 3.44 -24.09
C LEU A 275 -10.57 2.87 -24.52
N THR A 276 -10.89 1.69 -23.99
CA THR A 276 -12.21 1.09 -24.17
C THR A 276 -13.26 1.88 -23.41
N ARG A 277 -14.53 1.76 -23.83
CA ARG A 277 -15.68 2.38 -23.15
C ARG A 277 -15.74 2.00 -21.67
N GLU A 278 -15.40 0.75 -21.34
CA GLU A 278 -15.32 0.24 -19.97
C GLU A 278 -14.21 0.94 -19.17
N LYS A 279 -12.99 1.03 -19.72
CA LYS A 279 -11.87 1.73 -19.06
C LYS A 279 -12.21 3.20 -18.83
N LEU A 280 -12.82 3.88 -19.81
CA LEU A 280 -13.29 5.25 -19.65
C LEU A 280 -14.36 5.38 -18.56
N ALA A 281 -15.34 4.47 -18.50
CA ALA A 281 -16.36 4.49 -17.46
C ALA A 281 -15.75 4.36 -16.06
N ARG A 282 -14.83 3.40 -15.89
CA ARG A 282 -14.09 3.20 -14.64
C ARG A 282 -13.24 4.42 -14.27
N LEU A 283 -12.62 5.08 -15.25
CA LEU A 283 -11.85 6.30 -15.02
C LEU A 283 -12.74 7.44 -14.49
N HIS A 284 -13.87 7.70 -15.16
CA HIS A 284 -14.82 8.74 -14.73
C HIS A 284 -15.37 8.46 -13.33
N PHE A 285 -15.63 7.19 -13.00
CA PHE A 285 -16.05 6.82 -11.66
C PHE A 285 -14.97 7.18 -10.61
N ASN A 286 -13.72 6.78 -10.82
CA ASN A 286 -12.62 7.07 -9.90
C ASN A 286 -12.31 8.57 -9.78
N LEU A 287 -12.38 9.31 -10.89
CA LEU A 287 -12.24 10.76 -10.87
C LEU A 287 -13.39 11.43 -10.11
N GLY A 288 -14.61 10.91 -10.23
CA GLY A 288 -15.75 11.36 -9.43
C GLY A 288 -15.54 11.16 -7.93
N LEU A 289 -15.00 10.01 -7.52
CA LEU A 289 -14.61 9.76 -6.12
C LEU A 289 -13.58 10.77 -5.63
N ALA A 290 -12.63 11.17 -6.48
CA ALA A 290 -11.61 12.15 -6.12
C ALA A 290 -12.15 13.57 -5.97
N TYR A 291 -13.06 13.98 -6.85
CA TYR A 291 -13.78 15.25 -6.68
C TYR A 291 -14.66 15.24 -5.43
N GLU A 292 -15.34 14.13 -5.14
CA GLU A 292 -16.13 13.96 -3.91
C GLU A 292 -15.25 14.11 -2.66
N ALA A 293 -14.11 13.41 -2.62
CA ALA A 293 -13.14 13.49 -1.51
C ALA A 293 -12.52 14.89 -1.36
N SER A 294 -12.47 15.67 -2.44
CA SER A 294 -12.01 17.07 -2.42
C SER A 294 -13.11 18.07 -2.04
N GLY A 295 -14.35 17.61 -1.79
CA GLY A 295 -15.50 18.49 -1.53
C GLY A 295 -16.09 19.17 -2.77
N MET A 296 -15.59 18.85 -3.96
CA MET A 296 -16.03 19.42 -5.24
C MET A 296 -17.27 18.68 -5.77
N PHE A 297 -18.37 18.75 -5.01
CA PHE A 297 -19.54 17.90 -5.21
C PHE A 297 -20.26 18.09 -6.56
N SER A 298 -20.28 19.31 -7.11
CA SER A 298 -20.86 19.56 -8.43
C SER A 298 -20.10 18.80 -9.53
N GLN A 299 -18.77 18.91 -9.52
CA GLN A 299 -17.89 18.21 -10.46
C GLN A 299 -17.94 16.69 -10.24
N ALA A 300 -18.03 16.23 -9.00
CA ALA A 300 -18.20 14.81 -8.68
C ALA A 300 -19.49 14.26 -9.33
N ILE A 301 -20.63 14.93 -9.13
CA ILE A 301 -21.93 14.52 -9.72
C ILE A 301 -21.83 14.50 -11.25
N GLU A 302 -21.26 15.52 -11.86
CA GLU A 302 -21.09 15.57 -13.33
C GLU A 302 -20.24 14.40 -13.84
N THR A 303 -19.11 14.14 -13.19
CA THR A 303 -18.18 13.08 -13.57
C THR A 303 -18.81 11.68 -13.38
N PHE A 304 -19.56 11.46 -12.29
CA PHE A 304 -20.31 10.21 -12.11
C PHE A 304 -21.39 10.02 -13.18
N ASN A 305 -22.05 11.09 -13.63
CA ASN A 305 -23.00 11.00 -14.74
C ASN A 305 -22.31 10.63 -16.06
N GLN A 306 -21.06 11.08 -16.29
CA GLN A 306 -20.26 10.65 -17.44
C GLN A 306 -19.96 9.15 -17.38
N ALA A 307 -19.61 8.61 -16.20
CA ALA A 307 -19.45 7.17 -16.00
C ALA A 307 -20.74 6.40 -16.35
N LEU A 308 -21.91 6.88 -15.89
CA LEU A 308 -23.22 6.26 -16.17
C LEU A 308 -23.65 6.33 -17.64
N LYS A 309 -23.24 7.38 -18.38
CA LYS A 309 -23.47 7.46 -19.83
C LYS A 309 -22.68 6.37 -20.57
N LEU A 310 -21.47 6.07 -20.09
CA LEU A 310 -20.61 5.04 -20.69
C LEU A 310 -21.07 3.65 -20.30
N ASP A 311 -21.41 3.44 -19.03
CA ASP A 311 -21.92 2.18 -18.52
C ASP A 311 -23.02 2.43 -17.48
N GLN A 312 -24.25 2.11 -17.87
CA GLN A 312 -25.44 2.34 -17.05
C GLN A 312 -25.52 1.40 -15.83
N SER A 313 -24.69 0.35 -15.79
CA SER A 313 -24.68 -0.66 -14.74
C SER A 313 -23.90 -0.26 -13.47
N PHE A 314 -23.22 0.90 -13.47
CA PHE A 314 -22.53 1.46 -12.29
C PHE A 314 -23.54 1.90 -11.20
N SER A 315 -24.11 0.94 -10.47
CA SER A 315 -25.03 1.19 -9.35
C SER A 315 -24.41 2.10 -8.29
N GLU A 316 -23.12 1.93 -8.01
CA GLU A 316 -22.35 2.74 -7.07
C GLU A 316 -22.34 4.22 -7.46
N ALA A 317 -22.16 4.53 -8.76
CA ALA A 317 -22.19 5.91 -9.25
C ALA A 317 -23.58 6.55 -9.04
N GLN A 318 -24.67 5.79 -9.24
CA GLN A 318 -26.02 6.27 -8.98
C GLN A 318 -26.25 6.57 -7.50
N GLU A 319 -25.77 5.70 -6.61
CA GLU A 319 -25.88 5.89 -5.16
C GLU A 319 -25.11 7.13 -4.69
N ARG A 320 -23.87 7.29 -5.16
CA ARG A 320 -23.04 8.47 -4.86
C ARG A 320 -23.71 9.76 -5.32
N ILE A 321 -24.24 9.82 -6.54
CA ILE A 321 -24.97 11.00 -7.04
C ILE A 321 -26.15 11.35 -6.12
N ARG A 322 -27.00 10.37 -5.77
CA ARG A 322 -28.17 10.61 -4.91
C ARG A 322 -27.74 11.15 -3.55
N ARG A 323 -26.70 10.58 -2.95
CA ARG A 323 -26.15 11.04 -1.66
C ARG A 323 -25.65 12.48 -1.74
N LEU A 324 -24.87 12.82 -2.77
CA LEU A 324 -24.31 14.16 -2.95
C LEU A 324 -25.41 15.21 -3.20
N GLN A 325 -26.45 14.87 -3.96
CA GLN A 325 -27.59 15.78 -4.19
C GLN A 325 -28.40 16.05 -2.91
N GLN A 326 -28.46 15.10 -1.97
CA GLN A 326 -29.13 15.32 -0.68
C GLN A 326 -28.32 16.25 0.23
N LEU A 327 -26.99 16.20 0.17
CA LEU A 327 -26.10 17.08 0.95
C LEU A 327 -26.11 18.53 0.47
N GLN A 328 -26.58 18.78 -0.75
CA GLN A 328 -26.68 20.13 -1.34
C GLN A 328 -28.05 20.80 -1.16
N LYS A 329 -29.01 20.14 -0.50
CA LYS A 329 -30.34 20.68 -0.19
C LYS A 329 -30.39 21.27 1.22
#